data_AF-A0A522SSM5-F1
#
_entry.id   AF-A0A522SSM5-F1
#
_cell.length_a   1.000
_cell.length_b   1.000
_cell.length_c   1.000
_cell.angle_alpha   90.00
_cell.angle_beta   90.00
_cell.angle_gamma   90.00
#
_symmetry.space_group_name_H-M   'P 1'
#
loop_
_entity.id
_entity.type
_entity.pdbx_description
1 polymer ?
#
loop_
_entity_poly.entity_id
_entity_poly.type
_entity_poly.pdbx_seq_one_letter_code
_entity_poly.pdbx_strand_id
1 'polypeptide(L)'
;MKKIILKFIAYIFSQYIILFTYFFLISDGNWHWGNLGNKQDIFFAIWMLFSLPVIEIILLIVPTIIALRKQGIKRLYILFLAFVLEFFICWFMTNQEIETWMIVKSTLSVILFIVFFRKQLHIFYH
;
A
#
# COMPACT_ATOMS: atom_id res chain seq x y z
N MET A 1 -18.80 4.28 9.18
CA MET A 1 -17.49 3.66 9.48
C MET A 1 -17.25 2.34 8.75
N LYS A 2 -18.11 1.31 8.89
CA LYS A 2 -17.93 -0.01 8.23
C LYS A 2 -17.59 0.07 6.73
N LYS A 3 -18.31 0.92 5.96
CA LYS A 3 -18.04 1.14 4.52
C LYS A 3 -16.66 1.75 4.22
N ILE A 4 -16.13 2.60 5.10
CA ILE A 4 -14.80 3.21 4.93
C ILE A 4 -13.70 2.17 5.18
N ILE A 5 -13.87 1.36 6.22
CA ILE A 5 -12.96 0.26 6.54
C ILE A 5 -12.90 -0.74 5.39
N LEU A 6 -14.06 -1.17 4.87
CA LEU A 6 -14.11 -2.11 3.74
C LEU A 6 -13.44 -1.51 2.49
N LYS A 7 -13.67 -0.23 2.20
CA LYS A 7 -12.97 0.47 1.11
C LYS A 7 -11.47 0.53 1.32
N PHE A 8 -11.02 0.74 2.56
CA PHE A 8 -9.61 0.80 2.90
C PHE A 8 -8.93 -0.56 2.73
N ILE A 9 -9.58 -1.64 3.17
CA ILE A 9 -9.12 -3.01 2.95
C ILE A 9 -9.02 -3.27 1.44
N ALA A 10 -10.08 -2.99 0.68
CA ALA A 10 -10.08 -3.19 -0.77
C ALA A 10 -9.00 -2.36 -1.48
N TYR A 11 -8.74 -1.15 -1.00
CA TYR A 11 -7.66 -0.29 -1.46
C TYR A 11 -6.28 -0.94 -1.25
N ILE A 12 -5.96 -1.39 -0.03
CA ILE A 12 -4.69 -2.06 0.28
C ILE A 12 -4.53 -3.33 -0.56
N PHE A 13 -5.54 -4.20 -0.61
CA PHE A 13 -5.46 -5.42 -1.42
C PHE A 13 -5.27 -5.14 -2.91
N SER A 14 -5.90 -4.08 -3.44
CA SER A 14 -5.72 -3.68 -4.85
C SER A 14 -4.28 -3.24 -5.12
N GLN A 15 -3.64 -2.53 -4.19
CA GLN A 15 -2.22 -2.17 -4.32
C GLN A 15 -1.35 -3.41 -4.45
N TYR A 16 -1.54 -4.39 -3.57
CA TYR A 16 -0.74 -5.62 -3.54
C TYR A 16 -0.99 -6.51 -4.76
N ILE A 17 -2.22 -6.60 -5.25
CA ILE A 17 -2.53 -7.35 -6.48
C ILE A 17 -1.81 -6.75 -7.69
N ILE A 18 -1.85 -5.42 -7.84
CA ILE A 18 -1.16 -4.73 -8.94
C ILE A 18 0.35 -4.87 -8.80
N LEU A 19 0.89 -4.69 -7.59
CA LEU A 19 2.32 -4.82 -7.33
C LEU A 19 2.82 -6.24 -7.63
N PHE A 20 2.05 -7.26 -7.22
CA PHE A 20 2.37 -8.66 -7.52
C PHE A 20 2.32 -8.96 -9.02
N THR A 21 1.32 -8.41 -9.72
CA THR A 21 1.22 -8.54 -11.19
C THR A 21 2.38 -7.84 -11.88
N TYR A 22 2.78 -6.65 -11.41
CA TYR A 22 3.97 -5.95 -11.88
C TYR A 22 5.22 -6.81 -11.70
N PHE A 23 5.42 -7.45 -10.54
CA PHE A 23 6.54 -8.37 -10.33
C PHE A 23 6.50 -9.59 -11.23
N PHE A 24 5.33 -10.17 -11.44
CA PHE A 24 5.18 -11.34 -12.31
C PHE A 24 5.50 -11.02 -13.78
N LEU A 25 5.18 -9.81 -14.25
CA LEU A 25 5.36 -9.40 -15.65
C LEU A 25 6.74 -8.81 -15.97
N ILE A 26 7.40 -8.14 -15.01
CA ILE A 26 8.63 -7.38 -15.24
C ILE A 26 9.87 -8.08 -14.69
N SER A 27 9.71 -9.13 -13.90
CA SER A 27 10.84 -9.92 -13.39
C SER A 27 11.51 -10.77 -14.49
N ASP A 28 12.30 -10.12 -15.34
CA ASP A 28 13.45 -10.74 -15.98
C ASP A 28 14.56 -10.89 -14.92
N GLY A 29 14.57 -12.03 -14.23
CA GLY A 29 15.76 -12.65 -13.63
C GLY A 29 16.37 -12.06 -12.35
N ASN A 30 16.07 -10.83 -11.91
CA ASN A 30 16.78 -10.21 -10.77
C ASN A 30 15.99 -10.10 -9.46
N TRP A 31 14.70 -10.42 -9.45
CA TRP A 31 14.01 -10.63 -8.19
C TRP A 31 14.50 -11.94 -7.59
N HIS A 32 15.07 -11.90 -6.39
CA HIS A 32 15.40 -13.09 -5.59
C HIS A 32 14.13 -13.79 -5.07
N TRP A 33 13.18 -14.10 -5.95
CA TRP A 33 12.46 -15.35 -5.86
C TRP A 33 13.46 -16.45 -6.19
N GLY A 34 14.46 -16.65 -5.33
CA GLY A 34 15.50 -17.65 -5.55
C GLY A 34 14.80 -18.96 -5.91
N ASN A 35 14.96 -19.43 -7.14
CA ASN A 35 14.36 -20.66 -7.65
C ASN A 35 12.96 -20.98 -7.08
N LEU A 36 11.90 -20.43 -7.69
CA LEU A 36 10.50 -20.91 -7.51
C LEU A 36 10.29 -22.41 -7.89
N GLY A 37 11.35 -23.21 -7.96
CA GLY A 37 11.30 -24.66 -8.01
C GLY A 37 11.05 -25.31 -6.64
N ASN A 38 11.24 -24.58 -5.51
CA ASN A 38 11.03 -25.14 -4.18
C ASN A 38 9.69 -24.71 -3.57
N LYS A 39 8.91 -25.67 -3.05
CA LYS A 39 7.57 -25.41 -2.45
C LYS A 39 7.61 -24.42 -1.27
N GLN A 40 8.76 -24.30 -0.61
CA GLN A 40 8.96 -23.40 0.53
C GLN A 40 8.97 -21.93 0.08
N ASP A 41 9.61 -21.62 -1.04
CA ASP A 41 9.70 -20.25 -1.56
C ASP A 41 8.33 -19.74 -2.04
N ILE A 42 7.53 -20.63 -2.63
CA ILE A 42 6.13 -20.37 -2.98
C ILE A 42 5.28 -20.11 -1.72
N PHE A 43 5.51 -20.87 -0.64
CA PHE A 43 4.80 -20.62 0.61
C PHE A 43 5.19 -19.27 1.23
N PHE A 44 6.47 -18.92 1.24
CA PHE A 44 6.94 -17.61 1.68
C PHE A 44 6.36 -16.47 0.80
N ALA A 45 6.23 -16.70 -0.50
CA ALA A 45 5.59 -15.78 -1.45
C ALA A 45 4.19 -15.39 -1.00
N ILE A 46 3.39 -16.42 -0.81
CA ILE A 46 1.99 -16.34 -0.44
C ILE A 46 1.89 -15.72 0.95
N TRP A 47 2.76 -16.13 1.87
CA TRP A 47 2.82 -15.56 3.21
C TRP A 47 3.08 -14.06 3.19
N MET A 48 4.06 -13.57 2.42
CA MET A 48 4.33 -12.14 2.27
C MET A 48 3.16 -11.41 1.60
N LEU A 49 2.54 -12.02 0.58
CA LEU A 49 1.38 -11.46 -0.11
C LEU A 49 0.19 -11.20 0.83
N PHE A 50 0.03 -11.99 1.88
CA PHE A 50 -1.06 -11.83 2.85
C PHE A 50 -0.65 -11.08 4.12
N SER A 51 0.55 -11.32 4.65
CA SER A 51 0.99 -10.73 5.93
C SER A 51 1.30 -9.24 5.81
N LEU A 52 1.97 -8.82 4.72
CA LEU A 52 2.31 -7.42 4.50
C LEU A 52 1.09 -6.49 4.39
N PRO A 53 0.06 -6.80 3.57
CA PRO A 53 -1.13 -5.97 3.54
C PRO A 53 -1.88 -5.96 4.87
N VAL A 54 -1.85 -7.05 5.65
CA VAL A 54 -2.46 -7.05 7.00
C VAL A 54 -1.74 -6.10 7.95
N ILE A 55 -0.40 -6.09 7.94
CA ILE A 55 0.40 -5.17 8.76
C ILE A 55 0.11 -3.72 8.36
N GLU A 56 0.08 -3.43 7.06
CA GLU A 56 -0.27 -2.09 6.56
C GLU A 56 -1.69 -1.68 6.94
N ILE A 57 -2.66 -2.59 6.86
CA ILE A 57 -4.03 -2.29 7.29
C ILE A 57 -4.03 -1.88 8.76
N ILE A 58 -3.38 -2.65 9.64
CA ILE A 58 -3.37 -2.37 11.08
C ILE A 58 -2.75 -1.00 11.38
N LEU A 59 -1.64 -0.67 10.72
CA LEU A 59 -0.90 0.57 10.99
C LEU A 59 -1.55 1.80 10.35
N LEU A 60 -2.05 1.68 9.13
CA LEU A 60 -2.47 2.82 8.32
C LEU A 60 -3.98 3.11 8.39
N ILE A 61 -4.79 2.19 8.93
CA ILE A 61 -6.24 2.40 9.05
C ILE A 61 -6.59 3.57 9.97
N VAL A 62 -5.89 3.71 11.10
CA VAL A 62 -6.12 4.78 12.08
C VAL A 62 -5.81 6.16 11.48
N PRO A 63 -4.59 6.44 10.97
CA PRO A 63 -4.29 7.74 10.38
C PRO A 63 -5.20 8.04 9.17
N THR A 64 -5.54 7.04 8.36
CA THR A 64 -6.47 7.21 7.23
C THR A 64 -7.87 7.61 7.69
N ILE A 65 -8.43 6.94 8.70
CA ILE A 65 -9.76 7.29 9.24
C ILE A 65 -9.73 8.70 9.84
N ILE A 66 -8.67 9.05 10.57
CA ILE A 66 -8.51 10.39 11.14
C ILE A 66 -8.48 11.43 10.01
N ALA A 67 -7.70 11.19 8.96
CA ALA A 67 -7.61 12.09 7.81
C ALA A 67 -8.96 12.31 7.14
N LEU A 68 -9.72 11.24 6.91
CA LEU A 68 -11.04 11.30 6.26
C LEU A 68 -12.10 12.03 7.09
N ARG A 69 -11.90 12.19 8.41
CA ARG A 69 -12.77 13.00 9.28
C ARG A 69 -12.39 14.48 9.30
N LYS A 70 -11.18 14.84 8.86
CA LYS A 70 -10.73 16.23 8.78
C LYS A 70 -11.09 16.82 7.42
N GLN A 71 -11.23 18.14 7.39
CA GLN A 71 -11.50 18.89 6.17
C GLN A 71 -10.33 19.82 5.82
N GLY A 72 -10.26 20.25 4.56
CA GLY A 72 -9.26 21.18 4.06
C GLY A 72 -7.81 20.68 4.16
N ILE A 73 -6.89 21.60 4.44
CA ILE A 73 -5.44 21.37 4.46
C ILE A 73 -5.01 20.31 5.49
N LYS A 74 -5.71 20.23 6.63
CA LYS A 74 -5.39 19.27 7.71
C LYS A 74 -5.53 17.83 7.25
N ARG A 75 -6.49 17.54 6.36
CA ARG A 75 -6.64 16.22 5.74
C ARG A 75 -5.42 15.87 4.90
N LEU A 76 -4.92 16.81 4.09
CA LEU A 76 -3.74 16.58 3.24
C LEU A 76 -2.49 16.29 4.06
N TYR A 77 -2.26 17.02 5.15
CA TYR A 77 -1.12 16.74 6.04
C TYR A 77 -1.17 15.34 6.67
N ILE A 78 -2.34 14.90 7.13
CA ILE A 78 -2.48 13.57 7.76
C ILE A 78 -2.35 12.46 6.72
N LEU A 79 -2.89 12.66 5.51
CA LEU A 79 -2.69 11.71 4.41
C LEU A 79 -1.23 11.63 3.97
N PHE A 80 -0.56 12.79 3.87
CA PHE A 80 0.87 12.83 3.56
C PHE A 80 1.68 12.04 4.60
N LEU A 81 1.42 12.25 5.90
CA LEU A 81 2.04 11.46 6.96
C LEU A 81 1.73 9.96 6.84
N ALA A 82 0.51 9.58 6.46
CA ALA A 82 0.15 8.18 6.26
C ALA A 82 0.93 7.54 5.10
N PHE A 83 1.10 8.24 3.98
CA PHE A 83 1.91 7.75 2.85
C PHE A 83 3.40 7.70 3.18
N VAL A 84 3.91 8.67 3.94
CA VAL A 84 5.28 8.63 4.44
C VAL A 84 5.49 7.43 5.36
N LEU A 85 4.54 7.16 6.27
CA LEU A 85 4.58 5.97 7.12
C LEU A 85 4.54 4.68 6.30
N GLU A 86 3.70 4.60 5.27
CA GLU A 86 3.67 3.46 4.35
C GLU A 86 5.04 3.22 3.69
N PHE A 87 5.68 4.28 3.19
CA PHE A 87 7.01 4.19 2.61
C PHE A 87 8.04 3.68 3.63
N PHE A 88 8.03 4.20 4.86
CA PHE A 88 8.92 3.75 5.91
C PHE A 88 8.70 2.28 6.28
N ILE A 89 7.46 1.78 6.32
CA ILE A 89 7.18 0.36 6.56
C ILE A 89 7.87 -0.49 5.49
N CYS A 90 7.73 -0.13 4.21
CA CYS A 90 8.39 -0.84 3.12
C CYS A 90 9.92 -0.75 3.23
N TRP A 91 10.46 0.41 3.57
CA TRP A 91 11.91 0.64 3.72
C TRP A 91 12.53 -0.17 4.85
N PHE A 92 11.84 -0.29 5.98
CA PHE A 92 12.30 -1.15 7.08
C PHE A 92 12.30 -2.62 6.70
N MET A 93 11.41 -3.04 5.78
CA MET A 93 11.34 -4.42 5.31
C MET A 93 12.42 -4.76 4.29
N THR A 94 12.96 -3.78 3.57
CA THR A 94 14.07 -3.94 2.61
C THR A 94 15.45 -3.73 3.25
N ASN A 95 15.59 -3.93 4.56
CA ASN A 95 16.83 -3.65 5.30
C ASN A 95 17.40 -2.24 5.04
N GLN A 96 16.51 -1.25 4.85
CA GLN A 96 16.87 0.15 4.59
C GLN A 96 17.48 0.42 3.21
N GLU A 97 17.34 -0.48 2.24
CA GLU A 97 17.67 -0.23 0.85
C GLU A 97 16.47 0.36 0.10
N ILE A 98 16.72 1.39 -0.72
CA ILE A 98 15.67 2.00 -1.55
C ILE A 98 15.59 1.22 -2.86
N GLU A 99 14.50 0.48 -3.03
CA GLU A 99 14.24 -0.29 -4.23
C GLU A 99 13.21 0.39 -5.14
N THR A 100 13.34 0.20 -6.46
CA THR A 100 12.44 0.81 -7.46
C THR A 100 10.97 0.45 -7.21
N TRP A 101 10.69 -0.76 -6.74
CA TRP A 101 9.33 -1.19 -6.46
C TRP A 101 8.66 -0.41 -5.34
N MET A 102 9.44 0.12 -4.37
CA MET A 102 8.90 0.95 -3.30
C MET A 102 8.36 2.27 -3.86
N ILE A 103 9.08 2.87 -4.81
CA ILE A 103 8.65 4.10 -5.50
C ILE A 103 7.38 3.83 -6.31
N VAL A 104 7.34 2.70 -7.03
CA VAL A 104 6.16 2.26 -7.79
C VAL A 104 4.97 2.07 -6.85
N LYS A 105 5.16 1.38 -5.72
CA LYS A 105 4.11 1.14 -4.71
C LYS A 105 3.61 2.44 -4.10
N SER A 106 4.50 3.35 -3.70
CA SER A 106 4.09 4.66 -3.12
C SER A 106 3.35 5.52 -4.13
N THR A 107 3.75 5.51 -5.40
CA THR A 107 3.03 6.23 -6.47
C THR A 107 1.65 5.61 -6.69
N LEU A 108 1.58 4.28 -6.77
CA LEU A 108 0.33 3.52 -6.90
C LEU A 108 -0.61 3.78 -5.72
N SER A 109 -0.06 3.85 -4.51
CA SER A 109 -0.76 4.16 -3.26
C SER A 109 -1.54 5.46 -3.37
N VAL A 110 -0.88 6.55 -3.74
CA VAL A 110 -1.53 7.86 -3.91
C VAL A 110 -2.63 7.82 -4.98
N ILE A 111 -2.35 7.21 -6.14
CA ILE A 111 -3.32 7.13 -7.25
C ILE A 111 -4.56 6.33 -6.83
N LEU A 112 -4.38 5.12 -6.29
CA LEU A 112 -5.48 4.28 -5.86
C LEU A 112 -6.26 4.91 -4.70
N PHE A 113 -5.59 5.61 -3.79
CA PHE A 113 -6.25 6.29 -2.70
C PHE A 113 -7.23 7.35 -3.24
N ILE A 114 -6.78 8.15 -4.22
CA ILE A 114 -7.63 9.11 -4.91
C ILE A 114 -8.82 8.40 -5.57
N VAL A 115 -8.60 7.27 -6.27
CA VAL A 115 -9.68 6.52 -6.94
C VAL A 115 -10.72 5.99 -5.93
N PHE A 116 -10.29 5.33 -4.86
CA PHE A 116 -11.18 4.70 -3.88
C PHE A 116 -11.92 5.71 -2.99
N PHE A 117 -11.26 6.82 -2.67
CA PHE A 117 -11.75 7.84 -1.75
C PHE A 117 -12.14 9.16 -2.44
N ARG A 118 -12.24 9.23 -3.78
CA ARG A 118 -12.60 10.44 -4.53
C ARG A 118 -13.80 11.20 -3.96
N LYS A 119 -14.85 10.46 -3.58
CA LYS A 119 -16.10 11.06 -3.05
C LYS A 119 -15.90 11.66 -1.66
N GLN A 120 -14.99 11.10 -0.88
CA GLN A 120 -14.63 11.55 0.47
C GLN A 120 -13.51 12.61 0.46
N LEU A 121 -12.80 12.72 -0.67
CA LEU A 121 -11.77 13.71 -0.96
C LEU A 121 -12.34 14.95 -1.65
N HIS A 122 -13.62 15.28 -1.47
CA HIS A 122 -14.11 16.61 -1.87
C HIS A 122 -13.28 17.67 -1.12
N ILE A 123 -12.28 18.22 -1.81
CA ILE A 123 -11.28 19.18 -1.30
C ILE A 123 -11.64 20.60 -1.74
N PHE A 124 -12.57 20.82 -2.69
CA PHE A 124 -12.68 22.10 -3.41
C PHE A 124 -14.08 22.71 -3.60
N TYR A 125 -15.07 22.44 -2.75
CA TYR A 125 -16.30 23.23 -2.76
C TYR A 125 -16.77 23.54 -1.36
N HIS A 126 -16.21 24.62 -0.79
CA HIS A 126 -16.98 25.53 0.05
C HIS A 126 -16.38 26.93 -0.04
#